data_AF-K1RS30-F1
#
_entry.id   AF-K1RS30-F1
#
_cell.length_a   1.000
_cell.length_b   1.000
_cell.length_c   1.000
_cell.angle_alpha   90.00
_cell.angle_beta   90.00
_cell.angle_gamma   90.00
#
_symmetry.space_group_name_H-M   'P 1'
#
loop_
_entity.id
_entity.type
_entity.pdbx_description
1 polymer ?
#
loop_
_entity_poly.entity_id
_entity_poly.type
_entity_poly.pdbx_seq_one_letter_code
_entity_poly.pdbx_strand_id
1 'polypeptide(L)'
;MHARRYRKGDLSRRYDVIRNIAYVKGKNVVMVNQVGGATELVYDGMSGVMDNRGKLVRLLKSFEEDFQVFDTENPSCSVESVPVSVNDRTRFIYEAACCGLRDFFVKNGYKKACVGVSGGIDSAVVACLAVAALGAENVRGLMMPSQFSSEGSVEDAKQLAENLGIEFHVVPITEAYRSIVDTL
;
A
#
# COMPACT_ATOMS: atom_id res chain seq x y z
N MET A 1 19.21 5.99 -12.66
CA MET A 1 18.19 5.96 -11.59
C MET A 1 16.87 5.58 -12.25
N HIS A 2 16.26 4.44 -11.89
CA HIS A 2 14.93 4.09 -12.38
C HIS A 2 13.87 4.65 -11.42
N ALA A 3 12.86 5.31 -11.97
CA ALA A 3 11.66 5.74 -11.25
C ALA A 3 10.46 5.01 -11.86
N ARG A 4 10.46 3.68 -11.78
CA ARG A 4 9.41 2.87 -12.38
C ARG A 4 8.28 2.68 -11.37
N ARG A 5 7.12 3.26 -11.67
CA ARG A 5 5.91 3.10 -10.85
C ARG A 5 5.48 1.63 -10.75
N TYR A 6 4.92 1.27 -9.61
CA TYR A 6 4.23 0.01 -9.41
C TYR A 6 3.05 -0.11 -10.37
N ARG A 7 2.95 -1.26 -11.04
CA ARG A 7 1.79 -1.64 -11.85
C ARG A 7 1.52 -3.13 -11.66
N LYS A 8 0.25 -3.47 -11.53
CA LYS A 8 -0.21 -4.86 -11.45
C LYS A 8 0.32 -5.66 -12.65
N GLY A 9 1.09 -6.71 -12.39
CA GLY A 9 1.63 -7.61 -13.42
C GLY A 9 2.92 -7.16 -14.11
N ASP A 10 3.45 -5.97 -13.81
CA ASP A 10 4.69 -5.47 -14.44
C ASP A 10 5.98 -6.01 -13.79
N LEU A 11 5.88 -6.61 -12.60
CA LEU A 11 7.02 -7.05 -11.79
C LEU A 11 7.80 -8.20 -12.46
N SER A 12 7.11 -9.27 -12.88
CA SER A 12 7.76 -10.40 -13.57
C SER A 12 8.49 -9.92 -14.83
N ARG A 13 7.79 -9.18 -15.68
CA ARG A 13 8.35 -8.61 -16.91
C ARG A 13 9.58 -7.74 -16.66
N ARG A 14 9.63 -6.99 -15.55
CA ARG A 14 10.80 -6.17 -15.17
C ARG A 14 12.05 -7.05 -15.02
N TYR A 15 11.94 -8.11 -14.23
CA TYR A 15 13.06 -9.01 -13.96
C TYR A 15 13.41 -9.85 -15.17
N ASP A 16 12.45 -10.22 -16.01
CA ASP A 16 12.69 -10.96 -17.25
C ASP A 16 13.57 -10.16 -18.23
N VAL A 17 13.26 -8.87 -18.40
CA VAL A 17 14.05 -7.98 -19.27
C VAL A 17 15.49 -7.84 -18.76
N ILE A 18 15.65 -7.62 -17.46
CA ILE A 18 16.98 -7.39 -16.86
C ILE A 18 17.80 -8.68 -16.87
N ARG A 19 17.18 -9.82 -16.59
CA ARG A 19 17.78 -11.14 -16.72
C ARG A 19 18.31 -11.40 -18.12
N ASN A 20 17.51 -11.10 -19.15
CA ASN A 20 17.93 -11.26 -20.54
C ASN A 20 19.11 -10.34 -20.89
N ILE A 21 19.10 -9.09 -20.43
CA ILE A 21 20.21 -8.16 -20.65
C ILE A 21 21.50 -8.68 -19.99
N ALA A 22 21.41 -9.13 -18.74
CA ALA A 22 22.55 -9.64 -18.00
C ALA A 22 23.16 -10.89 -18.67
N TYR A 23 22.31 -11.83 -19.08
CA TYR A 23 22.71 -13.05 -19.79
C TYR A 23 23.35 -12.76 -21.15
N VAL A 24 22.70 -11.95 -22.00
CA VAL A 24 23.18 -11.65 -23.37
C VAL A 24 24.49 -10.86 -23.34
N LYS A 25 24.66 -9.95 -22.37
CA LYS A 25 25.88 -9.15 -22.25
C LYS A 25 26.99 -9.86 -21.48
N GLY A 26 26.68 -10.94 -20.77
CA GLY A 26 27.65 -11.61 -19.88
C GLY A 26 28.19 -10.67 -18.80
N LYS A 27 27.36 -9.75 -18.31
CA LYS A 27 27.73 -8.75 -17.29
C LYS A 27 26.74 -8.78 -16.14
N ASN A 28 27.24 -8.48 -14.93
CA ASN A 28 26.39 -8.23 -13.79
C ASN A 28 25.59 -6.94 -14.02
N VAL A 29 24.29 -6.95 -13.70
CA VAL A 29 23.40 -5.79 -13.88
C VAL A 29 22.77 -5.43 -12.55
N VAL A 30 22.97 -4.18 -12.15
CA VAL A 30 22.38 -3.61 -10.93
C VAL A 30 21.20 -2.73 -11.33
N MET A 31 20.00 -3.07 -10.84
CA MET A 31 18.80 -2.25 -10.98
C MET A 31 18.51 -1.56 -9.67
N VAL A 32 18.60 -0.23 -9.68
CA VAL A 32 18.17 0.63 -8.56
C VAL A 32 16.89 1.36 -8.96
N ASN A 33 15.83 1.12 -8.19
CA ASN A 33 14.52 1.72 -8.37
C ASN A 33 14.11 2.53 -7.12
N GLN A 34 13.43 3.65 -7.34
CA GLN A 34 12.84 4.45 -6.28
C GLN A 34 11.79 3.65 -5.49
N VAL A 35 11.58 4.02 -4.22
CA VAL A 35 10.51 3.52 -3.35
C VAL A 35 9.73 4.70 -2.75
N GLY A 36 8.45 4.48 -2.43
CA GLY A 36 7.59 5.46 -1.77
C GLY A 36 6.44 5.98 -2.63
N GLY A 37 5.51 6.69 -2.01
CA GLY A 37 4.35 7.32 -2.66
C GLY A 37 4.64 8.75 -3.11
N ALA A 38 4.27 9.10 -4.34
CA ALA A 38 4.30 10.46 -4.86
C ALA A 38 2.93 10.76 -5.48
N THR A 39 2.11 11.51 -4.73
CA THR A 39 0.70 11.79 -5.07
C THR A 39 -0.08 10.52 -5.43
N GLU A 40 -0.40 10.32 -6.70
CA GLU A 40 -1.16 9.19 -7.25
C GLU A 40 -0.28 7.97 -7.61
N LEU A 41 1.05 8.15 -7.59
CA LEU A 41 2.02 7.13 -7.96
C LEU A 41 2.60 6.47 -6.72
N VAL A 42 2.86 5.17 -6.80
CA VAL A 42 3.62 4.44 -5.79
C VAL A 42 4.79 3.76 -6.49
N TYR A 43 5.98 3.92 -5.94
CA TYR A 43 7.18 3.23 -6.38
C TYR A 43 7.45 2.06 -5.43
N ASP A 44 7.64 0.88 -5.99
CA ASP A 44 7.75 -0.37 -5.25
C ASP A 44 9.13 -0.63 -4.67
N GLY A 45 10.15 0.15 -5.05
CA GLY A 45 11.53 -0.20 -4.77
C GLY A 45 11.85 -1.50 -5.49
N MET A 46 12.01 -2.58 -4.74
CA MET A 46 12.39 -3.89 -5.26
C MET A 46 13.60 -3.76 -6.19
N SER A 47 14.62 -3.05 -5.72
CA SER A 47 15.91 -2.99 -6.39
C SER A 47 16.53 -4.39 -6.38
N GLY A 48 17.35 -4.70 -7.38
CA GLY A 48 17.89 -6.05 -7.49
C GLY A 48 19.16 -6.12 -8.31
N VAL A 49 19.91 -7.19 -8.08
CA VAL A 49 21.17 -7.46 -8.79
C VAL A 49 21.06 -8.79 -9.50
N MET A 50 21.36 -8.79 -10.80
CA MET A 50 21.50 -9.99 -11.62
C MET A 50 22.99 -10.26 -11.88
N ASP A 51 23.42 -11.51 -11.78
CA ASP A 51 24.76 -11.91 -12.21
C ASP A 51 24.88 -12.03 -13.74
N ASN A 52 26.10 -12.26 -14.22
CA ASN A 52 26.40 -12.45 -15.64
C ASN A 52 25.73 -13.68 -16.28
N ARG A 53 25.09 -14.55 -15.51
CA ARG A 53 24.28 -15.70 -15.98
C ARG A 53 22.78 -15.38 -15.94
N GLY A 54 22.40 -14.16 -15.58
CA GLY A 54 21.00 -13.74 -15.46
C GLY A 54 20.30 -14.28 -14.21
N LYS A 55 21.03 -14.77 -13.20
CA LYS A 55 20.47 -15.20 -11.92
C LYS A 55 20.35 -14.00 -10.97
N LEU A 56 19.21 -13.90 -10.29
CA LEU A 56 19.02 -12.89 -9.25
C LEU A 56 19.87 -13.23 -8.03
N VAL A 57 20.82 -12.35 -7.70
CA VAL A 57 21.75 -12.52 -6.57
C VAL A 57 21.38 -11.61 -5.39
N ARG A 58 20.71 -10.49 -5.62
CA ARG A 58 20.13 -9.66 -4.56
C ARG A 58 18.76 -9.15 -4.92
N LEU A 59 17.91 -9.01 -3.91
CA LEU A 59 16.60 -8.39 -4.00
C LEU A 59 16.37 -7.57 -2.73
N LEU A 60 16.06 -6.29 -2.91
CA LEU A 60 15.70 -5.39 -1.83
C LEU A 60 14.20 -5.45 -1.57
N LYS A 61 13.80 -4.98 -0.39
CA LYS A 61 12.40 -4.99 0.07
C LYS A 61 11.43 -4.30 -0.90
N SER A 62 10.17 -4.71 -0.84
CA SER A 62 9.04 -4.03 -1.50
C SER A 62 8.48 -2.92 -0.60
N PHE A 63 8.19 -1.76 -1.19
CA PHE A 63 7.49 -0.64 -0.53
C PHE A 63 8.10 -0.11 0.77
N GLU A 64 9.38 -0.42 1.01
CA GLU A 64 10.19 0.02 2.14
C GLU A 64 11.56 0.50 1.64
N GLU A 65 12.13 1.47 2.34
CA GLU A 65 13.53 1.84 2.15
C GLU A 65 14.43 0.69 2.62
N ASP A 66 15.43 0.37 1.81
CA ASP A 66 16.35 -0.74 2.06
C ASP A 66 17.72 -0.41 1.47
N PHE A 67 18.77 -0.98 2.05
CA PHE A 67 20.15 -0.79 1.63
C PHE A 67 20.90 -2.11 1.67
N GLN A 68 21.49 -2.49 0.54
CA GLN A 68 22.31 -3.70 0.44
C GLN A 68 23.61 -3.41 -0.31
N VAL A 69 24.68 -4.05 0.14
CA VAL A 69 26.00 -4.00 -0.50
C VAL A 69 26.16 -5.23 -1.39
N PHE A 70 26.66 -5.02 -2.60
CA PHE A 70 26.98 -6.07 -3.54
C PHE A 70 28.45 -5.96 -3.94
N ASP A 71 29.22 -6.99 -3.59
CA ASP A 71 30.62 -7.13 -3.99
C ASP A 71 30.70 -7.69 -5.41
N THR A 72 31.32 -6.93 -6.31
CA THR A 72 31.48 -7.30 -7.71
C THR A 72 32.61 -8.29 -7.96
N GLU A 73 33.59 -8.36 -7.06
CA GLU A 73 34.75 -9.25 -7.15
C GLU A 73 34.41 -10.64 -6.62
N ASN A 74 33.53 -10.72 -5.61
CA ASN A 74 33.02 -11.97 -5.08
C ASN A 74 31.48 -12.06 -5.16
N PRO A 75 30.90 -12.39 -6.33
CA PRO A 75 29.45 -12.40 -6.54
C PRO A 75 28.73 -13.57 -5.83
N SER A 76 29.39 -14.28 -4.91
CA SER A 76 28.79 -15.40 -4.18
C SER A 76 27.73 -14.92 -3.19
N CYS A 77 26.47 -14.94 -3.62
CA CYS A 77 25.30 -15.14 -2.77
C CYS A 77 24.10 -15.15 -3.72
N SER A 78 23.45 -16.29 -3.86
CA SER A 78 22.16 -16.37 -4.55
C SER A 78 21.03 -16.04 -3.60
N VAL A 79 20.04 -15.29 -4.08
CA VAL A 79 18.74 -15.21 -3.39
C VAL A 79 18.11 -16.61 -3.49
N GLU A 80 17.67 -17.17 -2.36
CA GLU A 80 17.08 -18.51 -2.33
C GLU A 80 15.75 -18.59 -3.10
N SER A 81 15.06 -17.46 -3.31
CA SER A 81 13.93 -17.38 -4.23
C SER A 81 13.52 -15.92 -4.48
N VAL A 82 12.94 -15.64 -5.65
CA VAL A 82 12.19 -14.40 -5.86
C VAL A 82 10.86 -14.57 -5.11
N PRO A 83 10.53 -13.76 -4.09
CA PRO A 83 9.34 -13.91 -3.27
C PRO A 83 8.05 -13.51 -4.00
N VAL A 84 8.07 -13.40 -5.33
CA VAL A 84 6.90 -13.02 -6.13
C VAL A 84 6.16 -14.30 -6.51
N SER A 85 5.39 -14.86 -5.58
CA SER A 85 4.43 -15.90 -5.92
C SER A 85 3.18 -15.25 -6.54
N VAL A 86 2.42 -16.03 -7.33
CA VAL A 86 1.13 -15.57 -7.89
C VAL A 86 0.12 -15.20 -6.78
N ASN A 87 0.31 -15.72 -5.56
CA ASN A 87 -0.52 -15.42 -4.40
C ASN A 87 -0.21 -14.06 -3.76
N ASP A 88 0.90 -13.39 -4.11
CA ASP A 88 1.28 -12.10 -3.52
C ASP A 88 0.59 -10.89 -4.17
N ARG A 89 -0.32 -11.08 -5.13
CA ARG A 89 -0.97 -9.96 -5.84
C ARG A 89 -1.74 -9.05 -4.90
N THR A 90 -2.61 -9.62 -4.07
CA THR A 90 -3.43 -8.85 -3.11
C THR A 90 -2.53 -8.17 -2.08
N ARG A 91 -1.50 -8.88 -1.62
CA ARG A 91 -0.48 -8.35 -0.71
C ARG A 91 0.21 -7.12 -1.29
N PHE A 92 0.71 -7.17 -2.53
CA PHE A 92 1.38 -6.01 -3.11
C PHE A 92 0.45 -4.83 -3.37
N ILE A 93 -0.82 -5.06 -3.69
CA ILE A 93 -1.80 -3.97 -3.81
C ILE A 93 -2.02 -3.32 -2.44
N TYR A 94 -2.17 -4.13 -1.40
CA TYR A 94 -2.30 -3.67 -0.02
C TYR A 94 -1.06 -2.89 0.45
N GLU A 95 0.15 -3.43 0.25
CA GLU A 95 1.41 -2.76 0.59
C GLU A 95 1.58 -1.45 -0.19
N ALA A 96 1.24 -1.44 -1.49
CA ALA A 96 1.25 -0.22 -2.31
C ALA A 96 0.29 0.85 -1.77
N ALA A 97 -0.94 0.46 -1.41
CA ALA A 97 -1.93 1.37 -0.85
C ALA A 97 -1.48 1.93 0.50
N CYS A 98 -0.94 1.08 1.39
CA CYS A 98 -0.41 1.51 2.68
C CYS A 98 0.80 2.44 2.52
N CYS A 99 1.72 2.12 1.61
CA CYS A 99 2.89 2.94 1.30
C CYS A 99 2.48 4.32 0.74
N GLY A 100 1.57 4.34 -0.24
CA GLY A 100 1.04 5.59 -0.79
C GLY A 100 0.36 6.47 0.25
N LEU A 101 -0.52 5.86 1.07
CA LEU A 101 -1.25 6.57 2.11
C LEU A 101 -0.32 7.13 3.19
N ARG A 102 0.61 6.31 3.70
CA ARG A 102 1.60 6.74 4.70
C ARG A 102 2.46 7.89 4.19
N ASP A 103 3.01 7.74 2.99
CA ASP A 103 3.86 8.77 2.39
C ASP A 103 3.08 10.06 2.10
N PHE A 104 1.83 9.96 1.68
CA PHE A 104 0.96 11.13 1.49
C PHE A 104 0.81 11.92 2.79
N PHE A 105 0.57 11.25 3.92
CA PHE A 105 0.43 11.90 5.22
C PHE A 105 1.75 12.52 5.68
N VAL A 106 2.83 11.74 5.66
CA VAL A 106 4.16 12.18 6.12
C VAL A 106 4.64 13.38 5.30
N LYS A 107 4.55 13.33 3.97
CA LYS A 107 5.07 14.40 3.08
C LYS A 107 4.27 15.68 3.16
N ASN A 108 2.99 15.62 3.51
CA ASN A 108 2.14 16.80 3.69
C ASN A 108 2.05 17.27 5.15
N GLY A 109 2.70 16.58 6.10
CA GLY A 109 2.66 16.93 7.53
C GLY A 109 1.31 16.64 8.20
N TYR A 110 0.46 15.81 7.60
CA TYR A 110 -0.80 15.37 8.21
C TYR A 110 -0.55 14.28 9.25
N LYS A 111 -1.27 14.35 10.37
CA LYS A 111 -1.09 13.44 11.51
C LYS A 111 -2.27 12.53 11.78
N LYS A 112 -3.48 12.93 11.39
CA LYS A 112 -4.72 12.21 11.74
C LYS A 112 -5.65 12.12 10.54
N ALA A 113 -6.31 10.99 10.39
CA ALA A 113 -7.32 10.72 9.38
C ALA A 113 -8.71 10.58 10.01
N CYS A 114 -9.73 11.07 9.31
CA CYS A 114 -11.12 10.78 9.62
C CYS A 114 -11.70 9.97 8.46
N VAL A 115 -12.32 8.83 8.76
CA VAL A 115 -12.90 7.91 7.78
C VAL A 115 -14.38 7.78 8.05
N GLY A 116 -15.20 8.04 7.01
CA GLY A 116 -16.62 7.74 7.06
C GLY A 116 -16.84 6.23 7.03
N VAL A 117 -17.37 5.64 8.10
CA VAL A 117 -17.62 4.20 8.21
C VAL A 117 -19.12 3.96 8.12
N SER A 118 -19.57 3.41 6.99
CA SER A 118 -20.99 3.22 6.69
C SER A 118 -21.56 1.86 7.08
N GLY A 119 -20.70 0.92 7.48
CA GLY A 119 -21.03 -0.51 7.60
C GLY A 119 -20.83 -1.28 6.28
N GLY A 120 -20.49 -0.59 5.19
CA GLY A 120 -20.18 -1.21 3.90
C GLY A 120 -18.71 -1.63 3.77
N ILE A 121 -18.46 -2.65 2.93
CA ILE A 121 -17.13 -3.21 2.68
C ILE A 121 -16.09 -2.18 2.23
N ASP A 122 -16.49 -1.22 1.39
CA ASP A 122 -15.55 -0.21 0.86
C ASP A 122 -14.98 0.66 1.98
N SER A 123 -15.85 1.20 2.83
CA SER A 123 -15.43 2.00 3.99
C SER A 123 -14.61 1.18 4.99
N ALA A 124 -14.93 -0.11 5.13
CA ALA A 124 -14.19 -1.02 6.00
C ALA A 124 -12.76 -1.24 5.50
N VAL A 125 -12.59 -1.49 4.19
CA VAL A 125 -11.26 -1.63 3.58
C VAL A 125 -10.44 -0.34 3.73
N VAL A 126 -11.05 0.83 3.53
CA VAL A 126 -10.37 2.12 3.73
C VAL A 126 -9.94 2.32 5.17
N ALA A 127 -10.80 1.99 6.16
CA ALA A 127 -10.45 2.09 7.57
C ALA A 127 -9.28 1.16 7.94
N CYS A 128 -9.29 -0.09 7.46
CA CYS A 128 -8.20 -1.05 7.66
C CYS A 128 -6.88 -0.55 7.05
N LEU A 129 -6.92 0.00 5.83
CA LEU A 129 -5.73 0.58 5.19
C LEU A 129 -5.21 1.81 5.95
N ALA A 130 -6.11 2.67 6.43
CA ALA A 130 -5.74 3.84 7.21
C ALA A 130 -5.04 3.46 8.51
N VAL A 131 -5.57 2.48 9.25
CA VAL A 131 -4.96 1.99 10.49
C VAL A 131 -3.60 1.35 10.22
N ALA A 132 -3.48 0.53 9.17
CA ALA A 132 -2.23 -0.09 8.79
C ALA A 132 -1.15 0.93 8.36
N ALA A 133 -1.55 2.01 7.71
CA ALA A 133 -0.61 3.03 7.23
C ALA A 133 -0.23 4.06 8.31
N LEU A 134 -1.16 4.40 9.21
CA LEU A 134 -1.05 5.57 10.10
C LEU A 134 -1.04 5.22 11.59
N GLY A 135 -1.41 4.00 11.98
CA GLY A 135 -1.64 3.63 13.38
C GLY A 135 -3.07 3.94 13.85
N ALA A 136 -3.62 3.11 14.73
CA ALA A 136 -5.01 3.21 15.20
C ALA A 136 -5.27 4.53 15.94
N GLU A 137 -4.29 5.03 16.69
CA GLU A 137 -4.35 6.28 17.44
C GLU A 137 -4.49 7.53 16.56
N ASN A 138 -4.17 7.39 15.27
CA ASN A 138 -4.22 8.47 14.28
C ASN A 138 -5.45 8.36 13.36
N VAL A 139 -6.33 7.37 13.56
CA VAL A 139 -7.51 7.15 12.73
C VAL A 139 -8.77 7.31 13.57
N ARG A 140 -9.73 8.05 13.04
CA ARG A 140 -11.06 8.23 13.62
C ARG A 140 -12.13 7.74 12.66
N GLY A 141 -13.00 6.88 13.14
CA GLY A 141 -14.20 6.48 12.41
C GLY A 141 -15.35 7.45 12.70
N LEU A 142 -16.09 7.83 11.65
CA LEU A 142 -17.29 8.64 11.74
C LEU A 142 -18.43 7.93 11.03
N MET A 143 -19.52 7.64 11.73
CA MET A 143 -20.75 7.17 11.14
C MET A 143 -21.82 8.26 11.16
N MET A 144 -22.48 8.44 10.01
CA MET A 144 -23.49 9.47 9.81
C MET A 144 -24.83 8.84 9.41
N PRO A 145 -25.56 8.21 10.35
CA PRO A 145 -26.79 7.52 10.03
C PRO A 145 -27.89 8.51 9.65
N SER A 146 -28.71 8.12 8.68
CA SER A 146 -29.96 8.80 8.32
C SER A 146 -31.16 7.96 8.75
N GLN A 147 -32.37 8.48 8.55
CA GLN A 147 -33.62 7.74 8.75
C GLN A 147 -33.76 6.47 7.88
N PHE A 148 -32.91 6.31 6.86
CA PHE A 148 -32.88 5.13 5.99
C PHE A 148 -31.75 4.15 6.32
N SER A 149 -30.91 4.46 7.32
CA SER A 149 -29.82 3.59 7.72
C SER A 149 -30.35 2.37 8.49
N SER A 150 -29.90 1.18 8.11
CA SER A 150 -30.26 -0.06 8.79
C SER A 150 -29.51 -0.20 10.12
N GLU A 151 -30.15 -0.83 11.12
CA GLU A 151 -29.50 -1.13 12.41
C GLU A 151 -28.25 -2.01 12.22
N GLY A 152 -28.30 -2.97 11.30
CA GLY A 152 -27.16 -3.85 10.98
C GLY A 152 -25.94 -3.08 10.50
N SER A 153 -26.14 -2.06 9.64
CA SER A 153 -25.03 -1.22 9.16
C SER A 153 -24.36 -0.43 10.30
N VAL A 154 -25.14 -0.03 11.31
CA VAL A 154 -24.62 0.68 12.48
C VAL A 154 -23.79 -0.26 13.35
N GLU A 155 -24.26 -1.48 13.53
CA GLU A 155 -23.55 -2.48 14.33
C GLU A 155 -22.25 -2.93 13.67
N ASP A 156 -22.28 -3.17 12.35
CA ASP A 156 -21.07 -3.54 11.59
C ASP A 156 -19.99 -2.43 11.67
N ALA A 157 -20.40 -1.16 11.59
CA ALA A 157 -19.49 -0.02 11.70
C ALA A 157 -18.84 0.08 13.10
N LYS A 158 -19.63 -0.16 14.16
CA LYS A 158 -19.13 -0.19 15.54
C LYS A 158 -18.16 -1.35 15.76
N GLN A 159 -18.54 -2.56 15.35
CA GLN A 159 -17.72 -3.75 15.50
C GLN A 159 -16.38 -3.61 14.75
N LEU A 160 -16.41 -3.03 13.54
CA LEU A 160 -15.18 -2.72 12.82
C LEU A 160 -14.28 -1.77 13.62
N ALA A 161 -14.85 -0.69 14.17
CA ALA A 161 -14.07 0.28 14.92
C ALA A 161 -13.45 -0.30 16.20
N GLU A 162 -14.20 -1.15 16.91
CA GLU A 162 -13.70 -1.89 18.07
C GLU A 162 -12.56 -2.83 17.69
N ASN A 163 -12.72 -3.62 16.62
CA ASN A 163 -11.69 -4.53 16.13
C ASN A 163 -10.40 -3.81 15.70
N LEU A 164 -10.54 -2.60 15.14
CA LEU A 164 -9.41 -1.78 14.72
C LEU A 164 -8.80 -0.95 15.86
N GLY A 165 -9.46 -0.86 17.02
CA GLY A 165 -9.03 -0.05 18.15
C GLY A 165 -9.04 1.46 17.86
N ILE A 166 -9.94 1.94 16.99
CA ILE A 166 -10.02 3.34 16.59
C ILE A 166 -11.10 4.10 17.37
N GLU A 167 -10.89 5.40 17.57
CA GLU A 167 -11.93 6.28 18.12
C GLU A 167 -13.10 6.38 17.13
N PHE A 168 -14.33 6.16 17.60
CA PHE A 168 -15.53 6.09 16.75
C PHE A 168 -16.64 7.02 17.23
N HIS A 169 -17.18 7.82 16.29
CA HIS A 169 -18.24 8.78 16.56
C HIS A 169 -19.47 8.49 15.70
N VAL A 170 -20.65 8.59 16.29
CA VAL A 170 -21.93 8.50 15.57
C VAL A 170 -22.57 9.88 15.61
N VAL A 171 -22.75 10.49 14.44
CA VAL A 171 -23.35 11.82 14.27
C VAL A 171 -24.53 11.72 13.30
N PRO A 172 -25.77 11.55 13.79
CA PRO A 172 -26.94 11.45 12.93
C PRO A 172 -27.13 12.68 12.06
N ILE A 173 -27.47 12.48 10.78
CA ILE A 173 -27.72 13.57 9.82
C ILE A 173 -29.21 13.89 9.65
N THR A 174 -30.07 13.25 10.44
CA THR A 174 -31.54 13.37 10.33
C THR A 174 -32.02 14.82 10.41
N GLU A 175 -31.50 15.60 11.35
CA GLU A 175 -31.91 17.01 11.53
C GLU A 175 -31.46 17.91 10.37
N ALA A 176 -30.22 17.73 9.90
CA ALA A 176 -29.71 18.45 8.73
C ALA A 176 -30.50 18.10 7.46
N TYR A 177 -30.84 16.82 7.28
CA TYR A 177 -31.67 16.35 6.19
C TYR A 177 -33.07 16.97 6.22
N ARG A 178 -33.76 16.91 7.38
CA ARG A 178 -35.10 17.50 7.55
C ARG A 178 -35.11 18.99 7.25
N SER A 179 -34.15 19.75 7.79
CA SER A 179 -34.07 21.19 7.54
C SER A 179 -33.97 21.55 6.06
N ILE A 180 -33.28 20.74 5.25
CA ILE A 180 -33.16 20.97 3.81
C ILE A 180 -34.48 20.61 3.10
N VAL A 181 -35.09 19.47 3.45
CA VAL A 181 -36.33 19.00 2.82
C VAL A 181 -37.51 19.92 3.13
N ASP A 182 -37.61 20.40 4.37
CA ASP A 182 -38.71 21.27 4.81
C ASP A 182 -38.62 22.70 4.25
N THR A 183 -37.45 23.10 3.75
CA THR A 183 -37.21 24.43 3.15
C THR A 183 -37.39 24.43 1.63
N LEU A 184 -37.43 23.26 0.99
CA LEU A 184 -37.67 23.07 -0.45
C LEU A 184 -39.17 23.06 -0.78
#